data_AF-A0A665WCQ9-F1
#
_entry.id   AF-A0A665WCQ9-F1
#
_cell.length_a   1.000
_cell.length_b   1.000
_cell.length_c   1.000
_cell.angle_alpha   90.00
_cell.angle_beta   90.00
_cell.angle_gamma   90.00
#
_symmetry.space_group_name_H-M   'P 1'
#
loop_
_entity.id
_entity.type
_entity.pdbx_description
1 polymer ?
#
loop_
_entity_poly.entity_id
_entity_poly.type
_entity_poly.pdbx_seq_one_letter_code
_entity_poly.pdbx_strand_id
1 'polypeptide(L)'
;MFGFGGRSLARAEKKRWMSSSRRREYALVKTLARLRPEDCQLSFLPVFVVTDSSAFIIYLSVVNSEGEESWITRQGLYLSISIMSIPCLSPHAPRGLAPNTSLANGSAALITVGNTSRSEFIKHLKRYSSSSGQFSFSFVETHPVSAVRIRPRSSIGSSEEETALPWNIDGELVEITNEVLIRVHPRLITLYGEEVDEAESTISCSCI
;
A
#
# COMPACT_ATOMS: atom_id res chain seq x y z
N MET A 1 2.40 5.08 1.99
CA MET A 1 3.07 3.86 2.52
C MET A 1 3.61 4.11 3.93
N PHE A 2 3.33 3.19 4.84
CA PHE A 2 3.75 3.20 6.26
C PHE A 2 4.58 1.94 6.59
N GLY A 3 5.46 2.03 7.59
CA GLY A 3 6.38 0.94 7.96
C GLY A 3 7.63 0.88 7.08
N PHE A 4 7.90 -0.27 6.45
CA PHE A 4 9.12 -0.50 5.66
C PHE A 4 9.33 0.54 4.56
N GLY A 5 8.28 0.89 3.80
CA GLY A 5 8.35 1.86 2.71
C GLY A 5 8.77 3.27 3.17
N GLY A 6 8.13 3.77 4.24
CA GLY A 6 8.44 5.08 4.83
C GLY A 6 9.84 5.12 5.44
N ARG A 7 10.24 4.09 6.18
CA ARG A 7 11.59 3.99 6.78
C ARG A 7 12.70 3.86 5.75
N SER A 8 12.42 3.17 4.64
CA SER A 8 13.36 3.08 3.52
C SER A 8 13.57 4.46 2.91
N LEU A 9 12.49 5.19 2.61
CA LEU A 9 12.57 6.56 2.10
C LEU A 9 13.33 7.47 3.08
N ALA A 10 13.00 7.44 4.38
CA ALA A 10 13.69 8.25 5.39
C ALA A 10 15.21 8.01 5.43
N ARG A 11 15.67 6.79 5.17
CA ARG A 11 17.10 6.49 5.05
C ARG A 11 17.71 7.00 3.74
N ALA A 12 16.96 6.92 2.65
CA ALA A 12 17.38 7.44 1.36
C ALA A 12 17.57 8.97 1.43
N GLU A 13 16.63 9.68 2.03
CA GLU A 13 16.65 11.15 2.17
C GLU A 13 17.89 11.66 2.92
N LYS A 14 18.36 10.93 3.93
CA LYS A 14 19.60 11.24 4.65
C LYS A 14 20.89 11.05 3.83
N LYS A 15 20.79 10.51 2.61
CA LYS A 15 21.92 10.19 1.72
C LYS A 15 21.73 10.77 0.32
N ARG A 16 21.14 11.98 0.20
CA ARG A 16 20.97 12.70 -1.07
C ARG A 16 22.26 12.92 -1.87
N TRP A 17 23.43 12.91 -1.23
CA TRP A 17 24.73 12.95 -1.89
C TRP A 17 25.02 11.74 -2.79
N MET A 18 24.32 10.61 -2.61
CA MET A 18 24.41 9.43 -3.49
C MET A 18 23.51 9.56 -4.72
N SER A 19 23.94 8.97 -5.84
CA SER A 19 23.10 8.80 -7.04
C SER A 19 21.82 8.03 -6.71
N SER A 20 20.73 8.29 -7.45
CA SER A 20 19.41 7.76 -7.13
C SER A 20 19.36 6.22 -7.06
N SER A 21 20.11 5.49 -7.90
CA SER A 21 20.17 4.01 -7.79
C SER A 21 20.86 3.57 -6.51
N ARG A 22 22.10 4.04 -6.28
CA ARG A 22 22.89 3.67 -5.09
C ARG A 22 22.18 4.05 -3.80
N ARG A 23 21.50 5.20 -3.78
CA ARG A 23 20.72 5.67 -2.64
C ARG A 23 19.55 4.73 -2.31
N ARG A 24 18.80 4.29 -3.32
CA ARG A 24 17.69 3.34 -3.17
C ARG A 24 18.17 1.97 -2.69
N GLU A 25 19.25 1.45 -3.29
CA GLU A 25 19.87 0.19 -2.87
C GLU A 25 20.39 0.25 -1.42
N TYR A 26 21.12 1.32 -1.08
CA TYR A 26 21.59 1.56 0.28
C TYR A 26 20.43 1.57 1.29
N ALA A 27 19.39 2.35 0.99
CA ALA A 27 18.22 2.48 1.84
C ALA A 27 17.49 1.14 2.02
N LEU A 28 17.29 0.39 0.94
CA LEU A 28 16.66 -0.93 0.96
C LEU A 28 17.43 -1.89 1.85
N VAL A 29 18.74 -2.05 1.61
CA VAL A 29 19.61 -2.99 2.36
C VAL A 29 19.66 -2.61 3.85
N LYS A 30 19.84 -1.32 4.17
CA LYS A 30 19.88 -0.87 5.57
C LYS A 30 18.53 -1.03 6.26
N THR A 31 17.42 -0.92 5.53
CA THR A 31 16.08 -1.14 6.08
C THR A 31 15.79 -2.61 6.31
N LEU A 32 16.20 -3.49 5.39
CA LEU A 32 16.11 -4.94 5.58
C LEU A 32 16.98 -5.43 6.75
N ALA A 33 18.19 -4.92 6.91
CA ALA A 33 19.06 -5.27 8.03
C ALA A 33 18.39 -4.97 9.38
N ARG A 34 17.65 -3.85 9.47
CA ARG A 34 16.90 -3.40 10.66
C ARG A 34 15.39 -3.57 10.49
N LEU A 35 14.97 -4.65 9.84
CA LEU A 35 13.55 -4.97 9.65
C LEU A 35 12.88 -5.13 11.01
N ARG A 36 11.84 -4.34 11.26
CA ARG A 36 11.02 -4.41 12.47
C ARG A 36 9.59 -3.98 12.12
N PRO A 37 8.56 -4.66 12.63
CA PRO A 37 7.18 -4.26 12.41
C PRO A 37 6.82 -3.01 13.23
N GLU A 38 5.69 -2.40 12.89
CA GLU A 38 4.99 -1.40 13.69
C GLU A 38 3.76 -2.07 14.33
N ASP A 39 3.51 -1.81 15.61
CA ASP A 39 2.23 -2.14 16.25
C ASP A 39 1.22 -1.06 15.89
N CYS A 40 0.14 -1.42 15.22
CA CYS A 40 -0.91 -0.48 14.89
C CYS A 40 -2.30 -1.12 14.92
N GLN A 41 -3.28 -0.27 15.23
CA GLN A 41 -4.66 -0.54 14.91
C GLN A 41 -4.93 0.00 13.50
N LEU A 42 -5.39 -0.90 12.63
CA LEU A 42 -5.78 -0.63 11.26
C LEU A 42 -7.28 -0.79 11.14
N SER A 43 -7.97 0.26 10.74
CA SER A 43 -9.39 0.19 10.40
C SER A 43 -9.58 0.56 8.93
N PHE A 44 -10.48 -0.10 8.22
CA PHE A 44 -10.78 0.26 6.83
C PHE A 44 -12.24 0.01 6.46
N LEU A 45 -12.70 0.76 5.45
CA LEU A 45 -13.99 0.56 4.79
C LEU A 45 -13.75 -0.16 3.47
N PRO A 46 -14.11 -1.46 3.36
CA PRO A 46 -13.97 -2.20 2.13
C PRO A 46 -14.95 -1.68 1.06
N VAL A 47 -14.54 -1.82 -0.19
CA VAL A 47 -15.42 -1.61 -1.34
C VAL A 47 -15.82 -2.99 -1.86
N PHE A 48 -17.11 -3.28 -1.82
CA PHE A 48 -17.65 -4.52 -2.41
C PHE A 48 -18.14 -4.22 -3.82
N VAL A 49 -17.70 -5.02 -4.78
CA VAL A 49 -18.32 -5.05 -6.11
C VAL A 49 -19.46 -6.04 -6.02
N VAL A 50 -20.70 -5.53 -5.98
CA VAL A 50 -21.90 -6.37 -6.09
C VAL A 50 -22.18 -6.57 -7.57
N THR A 51 -21.92 -7.76 -8.09
CA THR A 51 -22.36 -8.17 -9.43
C THR A 51 -23.78 -8.72 -9.31
N ASP A 52 -24.79 -7.90 -9.60
CA ASP A 52 -26.15 -8.42 -9.84
C ASP A 52 -26.35 -8.59 -11.35
N SER A 53 -26.63 -9.83 -11.78
CA SER A 53 -26.68 -10.26 -13.18
C SER A 53 -27.89 -9.72 -13.97
N SER A 54 -28.61 -8.71 -13.46
CA SER A 54 -29.86 -8.23 -14.06
C SER A 54 -29.92 -6.73 -14.41
N ALA A 55 -28.88 -5.94 -14.17
CA ALA A 55 -28.83 -4.57 -14.69
C ALA A 55 -27.39 -4.10 -14.89
N PHE A 56 -27.11 -3.65 -16.11
CA PHE A 56 -25.85 -3.02 -16.53
C PHE A 56 -25.69 -1.64 -15.86
N ILE A 57 -25.55 -1.60 -14.53
CA ILE A 57 -25.00 -0.46 -13.80
C ILE A 57 -24.11 -0.99 -12.68
N ILE A 58 -22.80 -0.81 -12.84
CA ILE A 58 -21.80 -0.99 -11.77
C ILE A 58 -22.02 0.15 -10.76
N TYR A 59 -22.99 -0.01 -9.87
CA TYR A 59 -23.00 0.78 -8.65
C TYR A 59 -21.94 0.17 -7.74
N LEU A 60 -20.81 0.87 -7.62
CA LEU A 60 -19.92 0.73 -6.47
C LEU A 60 -20.77 1.08 -5.25
N SER A 61 -21.41 0.08 -4.63
CA SER A 61 -22.18 0.30 -3.41
C SER A 61 -21.18 0.55 -2.29
N VAL A 62 -20.67 1.79 -2.22
CA VAL A 62 -20.40 2.39 -0.92
C VAL A 62 -21.75 2.32 -0.23
N VAL A 63 -21.84 1.48 0.80
CA VAL A 63 -23.04 1.36 1.63
C VAL A 63 -23.27 2.74 2.25
N ASN A 64 -24.01 3.59 1.56
CA ASN A 64 -24.69 4.75 2.07
C ASN A 64 -26.14 4.31 2.33
N SER A 65 -26.30 3.37 3.24
CA SER A 65 -27.52 3.33 4.06
C SER A 65 -27.26 4.24 5.25
N GLU A 66 -28.26 5.00 5.68
CA GLU A 66 -28.24 5.87 6.86
C GLU A 66 -28.03 5.10 8.19
N GLY A 67 -26.91 4.39 8.32
CA GLY A 67 -26.56 3.55 9.46
C GLY A 67 -25.08 3.19 9.40
N GLU A 68 -24.34 3.72 10.38
CA GLU A 68 -22.91 3.47 10.72
C GLU A 68 -22.01 2.87 9.63
N GLU A 69 -21.06 3.67 9.12
CA GLU A 69 -19.86 3.17 8.41
C GLU A 69 -19.26 1.99 9.21
N SER A 70 -19.47 0.75 8.76
CA SER A 70 -19.01 -0.43 9.50
C SER A 70 -17.52 -0.66 9.25
N TRP A 71 -16.68 0.09 9.95
CA TRP A 71 -15.22 -0.02 9.90
C TRP A 71 -14.77 -1.43 10.30
N ILE A 72 -14.08 -2.14 9.39
CA ILE A 72 -13.39 -3.39 9.74
C ILE A 72 -12.12 -3.00 10.46
N THR A 73 -11.99 -3.39 11.73
CA THR A 73 -10.83 -3.05 12.56
C THR A 73 -10.00 -4.29 12.88
N ARG A 74 -8.70 -4.19 12.64
CA ARG A 74 -7.71 -5.21 12.96
C ARG A 74 -6.58 -4.57 13.75
N GLN A 75 -6.05 -5.32 14.70
CA GLN A 75 -4.84 -4.92 15.41
C GLN A 75 -3.76 -5.93 15.11
N GLY A 76 -2.54 -5.46 14.87
CA GLY A 76 -1.42 -6.36 14.67
C GLY A 76 -0.09 -5.64 14.47
N LEU A 77 0.92 -6.47 14.26
CA LEU A 77 2.27 -6.07 13.91
C LEU A 77 2.42 -6.12 12.39
N TYR A 78 2.74 -4.98 11.78
CA TYR A 78 2.86 -4.86 10.32
C TYR A 78 4.26 -4.42 9.92
N LEU A 79 4.88 -5.14 8.99
CA LEU A 79 6.13 -4.72 8.35
C LEU A 79 5.89 -3.60 7.34
N SER A 80 4.75 -3.61 6.65
CA SER A 80 4.40 -2.60 5.66
C SER A 80 2.88 -2.46 5.56
N ILE A 81 2.41 -1.22 5.42
CA ILE A 81 1.04 -0.92 5.02
C ILE A 81 1.08 0.05 3.84
N SER A 82 0.47 -0.34 2.74
CA SER A 82 0.45 0.42 1.48
C SER A 82 -0.99 0.72 1.11
N ILE A 83 -1.25 1.99 0.78
CA ILE A 83 -2.53 2.45 0.24
C ILE A 83 -2.17 3.05 -1.12
N MET A 84 -2.71 2.48 -2.19
CA MET A 84 -2.35 2.83 -3.57
C MET A 84 -3.62 3.06 -4.38
N SER A 85 -3.74 4.23 -5.04
CA SER A 85 -4.83 4.55 -5.97
C SER A 85 -4.51 4.20 -7.43
N ILE A 86 -3.23 3.92 -7.72
CA ILE A 86 -2.73 3.53 -9.05
C ILE A 86 -1.80 2.33 -8.91
N PRO A 87 -1.52 1.60 -10.02
CA PRO A 87 -0.68 0.41 -9.95
C PRO A 87 0.74 0.63 -9.46
N CYS A 88 1.29 1.84 -9.54
CA CYS A 88 2.67 2.17 -9.16
C CYS A 88 3.70 1.31 -9.90
N LEU A 89 3.66 1.37 -11.24
CA LEU A 89 4.57 0.63 -12.13
C LEU A 89 6.02 1.08 -11.96
N SER A 90 6.96 0.13 -12.04
CA SER A 90 8.39 0.43 -12.12
C SER A 90 9.15 -0.71 -12.80
N PRO A 91 10.42 -0.50 -13.22
CA PRO A 91 11.26 -1.60 -13.74
C PRO A 91 11.43 -2.78 -12.76
N HIS A 92 11.21 -2.57 -11.47
CA HIS A 92 11.30 -3.60 -10.43
C HIS A 92 9.93 -4.21 -10.04
N ALA A 93 8.84 -3.64 -10.56
CA ALA A 93 7.47 -4.09 -10.36
C ALA A 93 6.70 -3.85 -11.69
N PRO A 94 6.90 -4.68 -12.73
CA PRO A 94 6.34 -4.45 -14.05
C PRO A 94 4.81 -4.54 -14.08
N ARG A 95 4.19 -5.28 -13.14
CA ARG A 95 2.74 -5.28 -12.92
C ARG A 95 2.29 -4.25 -11.88
N GLY A 96 3.23 -3.54 -11.27
CA GLY A 96 2.96 -2.57 -10.22
C GLY A 96 2.88 -3.18 -8.82
N LEU A 97 2.94 -2.29 -7.83
CA LEU A 97 2.74 -2.63 -6.42
C LEU A 97 1.26 -2.94 -6.12
N ALA A 98 0.34 -2.39 -6.91
CA ALA A 98 -1.11 -2.55 -6.75
C ALA A 98 -1.79 -2.81 -8.11
N PRO A 99 -1.54 -3.95 -8.78
CA PRO A 99 -1.94 -4.22 -10.16
C PRO A 99 -3.44 -4.07 -10.45
N ASN A 100 -4.29 -4.29 -9.46
CA ASN A 100 -5.75 -4.32 -9.62
C ASN A 100 -6.41 -2.98 -9.27
N THR A 101 -5.65 -1.88 -9.21
CA THR A 101 -6.21 -0.55 -8.97
C THR A 101 -6.49 0.18 -10.28
N SER A 102 -7.61 0.89 -10.35
CA SER A 102 -7.96 1.78 -11.44
C SER A 102 -8.37 3.15 -10.90
N LEU A 103 -7.98 4.22 -11.60
CA LEU A 103 -8.40 5.58 -11.25
C LEU A 103 -9.91 5.79 -11.42
N ALA A 104 -10.57 4.99 -12.25
CA ALA A 104 -11.98 5.15 -12.60
C ALA A 104 -12.92 4.52 -11.57
N ASN A 105 -12.47 3.52 -10.81
CA ASN A 105 -13.36 2.70 -9.98
C ASN A 105 -13.64 3.30 -8.58
N GLY A 106 -13.09 4.48 -8.27
CA GLY A 106 -13.36 5.18 -7.01
C GLY A 106 -12.86 4.46 -5.76
N SER A 107 -11.88 3.57 -5.88
CA SER A 107 -11.29 2.81 -4.78
C SER A 107 -9.77 2.95 -4.73
N ALA A 108 -9.17 2.52 -3.61
CA ALA A 108 -7.74 2.30 -3.50
C ALA A 108 -7.48 0.85 -3.05
N ALA A 109 -6.29 0.32 -3.35
CA ALA A 109 -5.85 -0.94 -2.77
C ALA A 109 -5.16 -0.69 -1.43
N LEU A 110 -5.68 -1.29 -0.37
CA LEU A 110 -5.00 -1.49 0.91
C LEU A 110 -4.24 -2.81 0.85
N ILE A 111 -2.92 -2.76 0.92
CA ILE A 111 -2.04 -3.92 0.97
C ILE A 111 -1.33 -3.91 2.32
N THR A 112 -1.56 -4.95 3.11
CA THR A 112 -0.92 -5.11 4.42
C THR A 112 0.08 -6.25 4.35
N VAL A 113 1.23 -6.06 5.01
CA VAL A 113 2.24 -7.10 5.18
C VAL A 113 2.46 -7.27 6.67
N GLY A 114 1.92 -8.36 7.22
CA GLY A 114 2.05 -8.73 8.62
C GLY A 114 3.48 -9.07 9.01
N ASN A 115 3.69 -9.25 10.31
CA ASN A 115 4.98 -9.65 10.85
C ASN A 115 5.42 -11.02 10.32
N THR A 116 6.65 -11.10 9.81
CA THR A 116 7.25 -12.33 9.29
C THR A 116 8.77 -12.26 9.37
N SER A 117 9.46 -13.36 9.08
CA SER A 117 10.92 -13.39 9.05
C SER A 117 11.48 -12.50 7.93
N ARG A 118 12.73 -12.04 8.11
CA ARG A 118 13.43 -11.24 7.09
C ARG A 118 13.53 -11.97 5.74
N SER A 119 13.78 -13.27 5.73
CA SER A 119 13.88 -14.07 4.51
C SER A 119 12.54 -14.15 3.77
N GLU A 120 11.44 -14.38 4.48
CA GLU A 120 10.09 -14.38 3.90
C GLU A 120 9.70 -13.00 3.36
N PHE A 121 10.02 -11.93 4.09
CA PHE A 121 9.80 -10.57 3.60
C PHE A 121 10.62 -10.26 2.33
N ILE A 122 11.88 -10.72 2.25
CA ILE A 122 12.70 -10.58 1.03
C ILE A 122 12.10 -11.38 -0.13
N LYS A 123 11.58 -12.59 0.11
CA LYS A 123 10.87 -13.38 -0.92
C LYS A 123 9.65 -12.63 -1.44
N HIS A 124 8.88 -12.00 -0.54
CA HIS A 124 7.76 -11.15 -0.91
C HIS A 124 8.22 -9.97 -1.79
N LEU A 125 9.24 -9.21 -1.38
CA LEU A 125 9.75 -8.08 -2.18
C LEU A 125 10.21 -8.51 -3.58
N LYS A 126 10.90 -9.65 -3.69
CA LYS A 126 11.33 -10.20 -4.98
C LYS A 126 10.15 -10.63 -5.86
N ARG A 127 9.01 -10.98 -5.27
CA ARG A 127 7.84 -11.43 -6.03
C ARG A 127 7.22 -10.32 -6.87
N TYR A 128 7.44 -9.04 -6.55
CA TYR A 128 6.98 -7.93 -7.40
C TYR A 128 7.57 -7.95 -8.81
N SER A 129 8.76 -8.55 -9.02
CA SER A 129 9.34 -8.70 -10.36
C SER A 129 8.84 -9.94 -11.12
N SER A 130 7.92 -10.72 -10.53
CA SER A 130 7.38 -11.95 -11.13
C SER A 130 6.11 -11.67 -11.92
N SER A 131 5.76 -12.55 -12.87
CA SER A 131 4.55 -12.41 -13.69
C SER A 131 3.25 -12.75 -12.95
N SER A 132 3.33 -13.47 -11.81
CA SER A 132 2.17 -13.91 -11.03
C SER A 132 2.47 -14.06 -9.54
N GLY A 133 1.40 -14.12 -8.74
CA GLY A 133 1.47 -14.51 -7.32
C GLY A 133 2.12 -13.49 -6.39
N GLN A 134 2.10 -12.19 -6.71
CA GLN A 134 2.70 -11.14 -5.85
C GLN A 134 2.14 -11.08 -4.43
N PHE A 135 0.89 -11.50 -4.25
CA PHE A 135 0.18 -11.52 -2.97
C PHE A 135 -0.06 -12.94 -2.43
N SER A 136 0.58 -13.98 -2.99
CA SER A 136 0.36 -15.39 -2.59
C SER A 136 1.13 -15.79 -1.31
N PHE A 137 1.12 -14.92 -0.29
CA PHE A 137 1.79 -15.16 1.00
C PHE A 137 0.76 -15.04 2.12
N SER A 138 0.76 -15.95 3.09
CA SER A 138 -0.20 -15.95 4.19
C SER A 138 -0.13 -14.72 5.09
N PHE A 139 0.99 -13.98 5.06
CA PHE A 139 1.20 -12.74 5.79
C PHE A 139 0.92 -11.47 4.95
N VAL A 140 0.37 -11.61 3.74
CA VAL A 140 0.02 -10.50 2.86
C VAL A 140 -1.48 -10.51 2.61
N GLU A 141 -2.15 -9.39 2.88
CA GLU A 141 -3.57 -9.21 2.60
C GLU A 141 -3.78 -8.03 1.66
N THR A 142 -4.84 -8.08 0.85
CA THR A 142 -5.19 -7.00 -0.08
C THR A 142 -6.69 -6.79 -0.09
N HIS A 143 -7.10 -5.53 0.06
CA HIS A 143 -8.50 -5.14 0.06
C HIS A 143 -8.71 -3.89 -0.81
N PRO A 144 -9.70 -3.87 -1.72
CA PRO A 144 -10.21 -2.62 -2.27
C PRO A 144 -10.93 -1.86 -1.14
N VAL A 145 -10.61 -0.58 -0.97
CA VAL A 145 -11.08 0.25 0.14
C VAL A 145 -11.47 1.65 -0.33
N SER A 146 -12.42 2.27 0.38
CA SER A 146 -12.81 3.67 0.21
C SER A 146 -12.19 4.56 1.29
N ALA A 147 -11.87 3.99 2.45
CA ALA A 147 -11.19 4.71 3.52
C ALA A 147 -10.31 3.77 4.35
N VAL A 148 -9.23 4.33 4.90
CA VAL A 148 -8.28 3.64 5.79
C VAL A 148 -7.93 4.56 6.95
N ARG A 149 -7.95 4.03 8.16
CA ARG A 149 -7.48 4.67 9.39
C ARG A 149 -6.36 3.84 9.98
N ILE A 150 -5.22 4.47 10.23
CA ILE A 150 -4.05 3.82 10.83
C ILE A 150 -3.70 4.58 12.10
N ARG A 151 -3.74 3.87 13.23
CA ARG A 151 -3.35 4.39 14.53
C ARG A 151 -2.14 3.60 15.04
N PRO A 152 -0.93 4.17 15.01
CA PRO A 152 0.22 3.58 15.67
C PRO A 152 -0.06 3.40 17.16
N ARG A 153 0.40 2.29 17.72
CA ARG A 153 0.36 2.04 19.16
C ARG A 153 1.76 2.28 19.70
N SER A 154 1.87 3.20 20.66
CA SER A 154 3.13 3.42 21.35
C SER A 154 3.57 2.12 22.03
N SER A 155 4.82 1.71 21.81
CA SER A 155 5.38 0.55 22.49
C SER A 155 5.47 0.87 23.97
N ILE A 156 4.74 0.10 24.80
CA ILE A 156 4.91 0.10 26.25
C ILE A 156 6.39 -0.24 26.53
N GLY A 157 7.22 0.77 26.81
CA GLY A 157 8.62 0.58 27.19
C GLY A 157 9.67 1.53 26.57
N SER A 158 9.33 2.41 25.64
CA SER A 158 10.21 3.52 25.23
C SER A 158 9.74 4.80 25.91
N SER A 159 10.65 5.47 26.63
CA SER A 159 10.47 6.82 27.19
C SER A 159 9.67 7.73 26.26
N GLU A 160 8.84 8.59 26.87
CA GLU A 160 7.88 9.55 26.32
C GLU A 160 8.45 10.53 25.26
N GLU A 161 8.98 10.01 24.17
CA GLU A 161 9.13 10.74 22.92
C GLU A 161 8.07 10.17 21.98
N GLU A 162 7.07 11.00 21.62
CA GLU A 162 6.20 10.74 20.47
C GLU A 162 7.10 10.69 19.22
N THR A 163 7.74 9.55 18.97
CA THR A 163 8.63 9.41 17.84
C THR A 163 7.79 9.43 16.57
N ALA A 164 7.80 10.56 15.87
CA ALA A 164 7.17 10.70 14.58
C ALA A 164 7.58 9.54 13.66
N LEU A 165 6.57 8.88 13.07
CA LEU A 165 6.81 7.75 12.21
C LEU A 165 6.88 8.25 10.76
N PRO A 166 7.87 7.77 9.99
CA PRO A 166 8.05 8.21 8.62
C PRO A 166 7.02 7.54 7.70
N TRP A 167 6.35 8.38 6.92
CA TRP A 167 5.44 8.03 5.83
C TRP A 167 6.08 8.39 4.51
N ASN A 168 5.89 7.53 3.52
CA ASN A 168 6.13 7.87 2.12
C ASN A 168 4.78 8.15 1.47
N ILE A 169 4.53 9.41 1.10
CA ILE A 169 3.34 9.87 0.38
C ILE A 169 3.82 10.34 -1.00
N ASP A 170 3.56 9.53 -2.04
CA ASP A 170 3.95 9.81 -3.43
C ASP A 170 5.43 10.15 -3.65
N GLY A 171 6.32 9.59 -2.80
CA GLY A 171 7.75 9.84 -2.84
C GLY A 171 8.24 10.92 -1.86
N GLU A 172 7.32 11.66 -1.24
CA GLU A 172 7.61 12.66 -0.21
C GLU A 172 7.64 12.03 1.18
N LEU A 173 8.63 12.44 1.97
CA LEU A 173 8.79 11.99 3.35
C LEU A 173 7.97 12.89 4.28
N VAL A 174 6.98 12.30 4.94
CA VAL A 174 6.14 13.00 5.93
C VAL A 174 6.27 12.29 7.28
N GLU A 175 6.41 13.05 8.34
CA GLU A 175 6.56 12.53 9.71
C GLU A 175 5.26 12.76 10.48
N ILE A 176 4.63 11.67 10.95
CA ILE A 176 3.33 11.71 11.62
C ILE A 176 3.40 10.95 12.94
N THR A 177 3.00 11.58 14.04
CA THR A 177 3.01 11.01 15.39
C THR A 177 1.72 10.26 15.74
N ASN A 178 0.61 10.68 15.14
CA ASN A 178 -0.73 10.30 15.54
C ASN A 178 -1.45 9.42 14.50
N GLU A 179 -2.74 9.24 14.72
CA GLU A 179 -3.65 8.58 13.78
C GLU A 179 -3.69 9.31 12.43
N VAL A 180 -3.74 8.52 11.36
CA VAL A 180 -3.91 8.99 9.98
C VAL A 180 -5.21 8.42 9.42
N LEU A 181 -6.08 9.30 8.91
CA LEU A 181 -7.27 8.94 8.14
C LEU A 181 -7.06 9.29 6.67
N ILE A 182 -7.25 8.31 5.80
CA ILE A 182 -7.15 8.41 4.35
C ILE A 182 -8.52 8.09 3.76
N ARG A 183 -9.03 8.94 2.88
CA ARG A 183 -10.31 8.75 2.18
C ARG A 183 -10.14 8.94 0.69
N VAL A 184 -10.76 8.04 -0.08
CA VAL A 184 -10.79 8.11 -1.54
C VAL A 184 -11.98 8.96 -1.95
N HIS A 185 -11.72 10.01 -2.73
CA HIS A 185 -12.74 10.86 -3.31
C HIS A 185 -12.80 10.60 -4.82
N PRO A 186 -13.84 9.93 -5.33
CA PRO A 186 -13.92 9.59 -6.75
C PRO A 186 -14.10 10.85 -7.60
N ARG A 187 -13.46 10.87 -8.79
CA ARG A 187 -13.65 11.92 -9.81
C ARG A 187 -13.32 13.34 -9.34
N LEU A 188 -12.35 13.49 -8.44
CA LEU A 188 -11.92 14.80 -7.92
C LEU A 188 -11.20 15.66 -8.97
N ILE A 189 -10.46 15.01 -9.89
CA ILE A 189 -9.69 15.67 -10.94
C ILE A 189 -9.96 15.01 -12.29
N THR A 190 -9.87 15.78 -13.37
CA THR A 190 -9.96 15.30 -14.76
C THR A 190 -8.56 15.22 -15.35
N LEU A 191 -8.20 14.06 -15.89
CA LEU A 191 -6.90 13.79 -16.50
C LEU A 191 -7.11 13.26 -17.92
N TYR A 192 -6.17 13.57 -18.81
CA TYR A 192 -6.10 12.92 -20.12
C TYR A 192 -5.33 11.61 -19.97
N GLY A 193 -5.89 10.51 -20.46
CA GLY A 193 -5.28 9.20 -20.40
C GLY A 193 -6.08 8.16 -21.18
N GLU A 194 -5.46 7.03 -21.44
CA GLU A 194 -6.12 5.85 -22.01
C GLU A 194 -6.60 4.97 -20.86
N GLU A 195 -7.86 4.53 -20.92
CA GLU A 195 -8.40 3.59 -19.96
C GLU A 195 -7.73 2.23 -20.21
N VAL A 196 -6.87 1.81 -19.29
CA VAL A 196 -6.22 0.50 -19.37
C VAL A 196 -7.15 -0.48 -18.68
N ASP A 197 -7.77 -1.37 -19.44
CA ASP A 197 -8.58 -2.47 -18.91
C ASP A 197 -7.79 -3.28 -17.88
N GLU A 198 -8.47 -3.78 -16.84
CA GLU A 198 -7.87 -4.64 -15.82
C GLU A 198 -7.20 -5.83 -16.52
N ALA A 199 -5.87 -5.92 -16.43
CA ALA A 199 -5.08 -6.79 -17.28
C ALA A 199 -5.54 -8.26 -17.23
N GLU A 200 -6.26 -8.71 -18.25
CA GLU A 200 -6.31 -10.11 -18.62
C GLU A 200 -4.89 -10.56 -18.99
N SER A 201 -4.47 -11.64 -18.37
CA SER A 201 -3.09 -12.10 -18.35
C SER A 201 -2.64 -12.67 -19.68
N THR A 202 -2.20 -11.83 -20.61
CA THR A 202 -1.30 -12.23 -21.72
C THR A 202 -0.61 -11.00 -22.31
N ILE A 203 0.55 -10.64 -21.77
CA ILE A 203 1.49 -9.80 -22.51
C ILE A 203 2.84 -10.51 -22.49
N SER A 204 3.11 -11.24 -23.58
CA SER A 204 4.47 -11.66 -23.93
C SER A 204 5.24 -10.42 -24.35
N CYS A 205 6.12 -9.93 -23.48
CA CYS A 205 7.02 -8.84 -23.86
C CYS A 205 8.10 -9.41 -24.76
N SER A 206 7.98 -9.19 -26.07
CA SER A 206 9.06 -9.32 -27.03
C SER A 206 9.82 -7.99 -27.06
N CYS A 207 10.93 -7.91 -26.34
CA CYS A 207 11.93 -6.88 -26.59
C CYS A 207 13.21 -7.56 -27.06
N ILE A 208 13.73 -7.05 -28.19
CA ILE A 208 15.04 -7.34 -28.77
C ILE A 208 16.14 -6.88 -27.81
#